data_AF-A0A538QT30-F1
#
_entry.id   AF-A0A538QT30-F1
#
_cell.length_a   1.000
_cell.length_b   1.000
_cell.length_c   1.000
_cell.angle_alpha   90.00
_cell.angle_beta   90.00
_cell.angle_gamma   90.00
#
_symmetry.space_group_name_H-M   'P 1'
#
loop_
_entity.id
_entity.type
_entity.pdbx_description
1 polymer ?
#
loop_
_entity_poly.entity_id
_entity_poly.type
_entity_poly.pdbx_seq_one_letter_code
_entity_poly.pdbx_strand_id
1 'polypeptide(L)'
;MVADAGVLVRAPNTDAPPPSRLELQRQAAARGDALAARLDRALPVQLAKDLDDDGRRAVAAFLPVLFDVLGGIAADELGRLALSAIAVVEIGAAPMPELWKEPPDRLVLRAPRVPTDAFTIATLRPALEKLL
;
A
#
# COMPACT_ATOMS: atom_id res chain seq x y z
N MET A 1 27.16 27.83 11.31
CA MET A 1 27.22 26.41 10.92
C MET A 1 25.79 26.00 10.61
N VAL A 2 25.55 25.60 9.35
CA VAL A 2 24.22 25.47 8.74
C VAL A 2 23.47 24.28 9.34
N ALA A 3 22.16 24.48 9.55
CA ALA A 3 21.21 23.55 10.15
C ALA A 3 21.08 22.23 9.39
N ASP A 4 21.21 21.10 10.11
CA ASP A 4 20.77 19.79 9.63
C ASP A 4 19.41 19.49 10.28
N ALA A 5 18.35 19.98 9.63
CA ALA A 5 16.98 19.63 9.95
C ALA A 5 16.62 18.33 9.23
N GLY A 6 17.20 17.22 9.69
CA GLY A 6 16.70 15.89 9.38
C GLY A 6 15.33 15.70 10.03
N VAL A 7 14.27 16.09 9.32
CA VAL A 7 12.88 15.77 9.68
C VAL A 7 12.71 14.26 9.53
N LEU A 8 13.13 13.53 10.56
CA LEU A 8 12.64 12.20 10.86
C LEU A 8 11.17 12.37 11.19
N VAL A 9 10.31 12.07 10.23
CA VAL A 9 8.87 11.86 10.45
C VAL A 9 8.75 10.66 11.40
N ARG A 10 8.89 10.92 12.71
CA ARG A 10 8.58 9.95 13.75
C ARG A 10 7.09 9.69 13.64
N ALA A 11 6.73 8.43 13.41
CA ALA A 11 5.37 7.97 13.60
C ALA A 11 4.85 8.46 14.96
N PRO A 12 3.56 8.79 15.09
CA PRO A 12 3.00 9.29 16.35
C PRO A 12 3.37 8.32 17.49
N ASN A 13 4.11 8.81 18.48
CA ASN A 13 4.40 8.12 19.74
C ASN A 13 3.08 7.88 20.47
N THR A 14 2.39 6.82 20.09
CA THR A 14 1.23 6.32 20.81
C THR A 14 1.77 5.32 21.83
N ASP A 15 1.45 5.51 23.12
CA ASP A 15 1.72 4.55 24.20
C ASP A 15 1.07 3.17 23.98
N ALA A 16 0.24 3.04 22.95
CA ALA A 16 -0.32 1.78 22.53
C ALA A 16 0.79 0.84 22.01
N PRO A 17 0.72 -0.45 22.36
CA PRO A 17 1.62 -1.44 21.77
C PRO A 17 1.49 -1.43 20.24
N PRO A 18 2.59 -1.66 19.51
CA PRO A 18 2.53 -1.76 18.07
C PRO A 18 1.59 -2.93 17.69
N PRO A 19 0.75 -2.79 16.65
CA PRO A 19 -0.13 -3.86 16.25
C PRO A 19 0.69 -5.08 15.83
N SER A 20 0.20 -6.28 16.16
CA SER A 20 0.79 -7.51 15.65
C SER A 20 0.59 -7.61 14.14
N ARG A 21 1.40 -8.46 13.49
CA ARG A 21 1.25 -8.75 12.05
C ARG A 21 -0.13 -9.30 11.71
N LEU A 22 -0.72 -10.10 12.61
CA LEU A 22 -2.05 -10.67 12.42
C LEU A 22 -3.13 -9.58 12.50
N GLU A 23 -3.00 -8.63 13.43
CA GLU A 23 -3.91 -7.48 13.51
C GLU A 23 -3.82 -6.61 12.26
N LEU A 24 -2.61 -6.32 11.76
CA LEU A 24 -2.43 -5.58 10.52
C LEU A 24 -3.05 -6.30 9.31
N GLN A 25 -2.88 -7.63 9.21
CA GLN A 25 -3.51 -8.45 8.18
C GLN A 25 -5.04 -8.37 8.25
N ARG A 26 -5.62 -8.44 9.46
CA ARG A 26 -7.08 -8.28 9.66
C ARG A 26 -7.57 -6.88 9.29
N GLN A 27 -6.83 -5.84 9.66
CA GLN A 27 -7.14 -4.46 9.29
C GLN A 27 -7.09 -4.27 7.77
N ALA A 28 -6.07 -4.84 7.11
CA ALA A 28 -5.95 -4.80 5.65
C ALA A 28 -7.10 -5.55 4.96
N ALA A 29 -7.45 -6.74 5.44
CA ALA A 29 -8.59 -7.50 4.92
C ALA A 29 -9.91 -6.73 5.07
N ALA A 30 -10.21 -6.23 6.27
CA ALA A 30 -11.46 -5.51 6.54
C ALA A 30 -11.63 -4.24 5.68
N ARG A 31 -10.53 -3.54 5.37
CA ARG A 31 -10.53 -2.39 4.46
C ARG A 31 -10.59 -2.81 3.00
N GLY A 32 -9.97 -3.94 2.68
CA GLY A 32 -9.95 -4.54 1.36
C GLY A 32 -11.31 -5.04 0.90
N ASP A 33 -12.24 -5.39 1.80
CA ASP A 33 -13.57 -5.92 1.43
C ASP A 33 -14.36 -4.99 0.50
N ALA A 34 -14.36 -3.67 0.80
CA ALA A 34 -15.05 -2.68 -0.04
C ALA A 34 -14.41 -2.55 -1.43
N LEU A 35 -13.08 -2.64 -1.50
CA LEU A 35 -12.34 -2.64 -2.76
C LEU A 35 -12.58 -3.95 -3.53
N ALA A 36 -12.58 -5.08 -2.84
CA ALA A 36 -12.81 -6.39 -3.43
C ALA A 36 -14.19 -6.49 -4.07
N ALA A 37 -15.23 -5.97 -3.41
CA ALA A 37 -16.57 -5.88 -3.97
C ALA A 37 -16.62 -5.01 -5.25
N ARG A 38 -15.81 -3.93 -5.32
CA ARG A 38 -15.71 -3.09 -6.52
C ARG A 38 -14.95 -3.78 -7.66
N LEU A 39 -13.97 -4.62 -7.34
CA LEU A 39 -13.15 -5.33 -8.32
C LEU A 39 -13.75 -6.67 -8.76
N ASP A 40 -14.83 -7.12 -8.11
CA ASP A 40 -15.40 -8.48 -8.23
C ASP A 40 -14.38 -9.60 -7.96
N ARG A 41 -13.36 -9.29 -7.15
CA ARG A 41 -12.32 -10.24 -6.73
C ARG A 41 -11.59 -9.74 -5.49
N ALA A 42 -11.00 -10.67 -4.74
CA ALA A 42 -10.07 -10.29 -3.68
C ALA A 42 -8.80 -9.65 -4.26
N LEU A 43 -8.30 -8.61 -3.58
CA LEU A 43 -6.97 -8.04 -3.79
C LEU A 43 -6.06 -8.52 -2.66
N PRO A 44 -5.17 -9.50 -2.90
CA PRO A 44 -4.30 -10.03 -1.87
C PRO A 44 -3.35 -8.96 -1.34
N VAL A 45 -3.27 -8.83 -0.01
CA VAL A 45 -2.33 -7.92 0.66
C VAL A 45 -1.33 -8.71 1.49
N GLN A 46 -0.06 -8.43 1.30
CA GLN A 46 1.04 -9.05 2.03
C GLN A 46 1.86 -7.98 2.74
N LEU A 47 2.27 -8.27 3.97
CA LEU A 47 3.15 -7.40 4.76
C LEU A 47 4.58 -7.89 4.62
N ALA A 48 5.54 -6.98 4.42
CA ALA A 48 6.97 -7.30 4.41
C ALA A 48 7.35 -8.14 5.65
N LYS A 49 8.24 -9.12 5.48
CA LYS A 49 8.61 -10.08 6.54
C LYS A 49 9.36 -9.41 7.70
N ASP A 50 10.13 -8.37 7.39
CA ASP A 50 11.07 -7.73 8.31
C ASP A 50 10.53 -6.40 8.86
N LEU A 51 9.27 -6.40 9.31
CA LEU A 51 8.65 -5.24 9.97
C LEU A 51 8.91 -5.28 11.48
N ASP A 52 9.77 -4.38 11.93
CA ASP A 52 9.95 -4.00 13.33
C ASP A 52 8.72 -3.27 13.88
N ASP A 53 8.74 -2.93 15.17
CA ASP A 53 7.62 -2.31 15.87
C ASP A 53 7.20 -0.98 15.23
N ASP A 54 8.17 -0.16 14.87
CA ASP A 54 7.94 1.13 14.21
C ASP A 54 7.42 0.94 12.78
N GLY A 55 7.95 -0.04 12.04
CA GLY A 55 7.44 -0.43 10.73
C GLY A 55 5.98 -0.91 10.80
N ARG A 56 5.59 -1.65 11.85
CA ARG A 56 4.19 -2.06 12.04
C ARG A 56 3.27 -0.89 12.38
N ARG A 57 3.71 0.05 13.21
CA ARG A 57 2.96 1.30 13.48
C ARG A 57 2.78 2.15 12.22
N ALA A 58 3.87 2.31 11.46
CA ALA A 58 3.86 3.04 10.20
C ALA A 58 2.87 2.43 9.20
N VAL A 59 2.92 1.11 9.01
CA VAL A 59 1.98 0.39 8.14
C VAL A 59 0.55 0.56 8.62
N ALA A 60 0.27 0.45 9.92
CA ALA A 60 -1.07 0.65 10.46
C ALA A 60 -1.64 2.03 10.08
N ALA A 61 -0.82 3.07 10.20
CA ALA A 61 -1.19 4.44 9.84
C ALA A 61 -1.33 4.63 8.33
N PHE A 62 -0.60 3.86 7.53
CA PHE A 62 -0.64 3.93 6.07
C PHE A 62 -1.81 3.15 5.45
N LEU A 63 -2.30 2.08 6.08
CA LEU A 63 -3.40 1.26 5.55
C LEU A 63 -4.62 2.07 5.07
N PRO A 64 -5.16 3.05 5.82
CA PRO A 64 -6.26 3.89 5.32
C PRO A 64 -5.92 4.59 4.01
N VAL A 65 -4.76 5.27 3.95
CA VAL A 65 -4.29 6.00 2.76
C VAL A 65 -4.12 5.06 1.57
N LEU A 66 -3.55 3.87 1.80
CA LEU A 66 -3.39 2.86 0.77
C LEU A 66 -4.75 2.50 0.14
N PHE A 67 -5.75 2.17 0.96
CA PHE A 67 -7.07 1.78 0.45
C PHE A 67 -7.87 2.95 -0.12
N ASP A 68 -7.68 4.17 0.36
CA ASP A 68 -8.29 5.37 -0.23
C ASP A 68 -7.74 5.63 -1.64
N VAL A 69 -6.42 5.53 -1.83
CA VAL A 69 -5.79 5.68 -3.15
C VAL A 69 -6.24 4.59 -4.12
N LEU A 70 -6.19 3.32 -3.70
CA LEU A 70 -6.66 2.20 -4.55
C LEU A 70 -8.17 2.32 -4.83
N GLY A 71 -8.97 2.71 -3.84
CA GLY A 71 -10.39 2.95 -4.00
C GLY A 71 -10.71 4.08 -4.98
N GLY A 72 -9.88 5.13 -5.00
CA GLY A 72 -9.97 6.23 -5.96
C GLY A 72 -9.54 5.83 -7.37
N ILE A 73 -8.53 4.96 -7.53
CA ILE A 73 -8.21 4.36 -8.84
C ILE A 73 -9.38 3.51 -9.34
N ALA A 74 -10.00 2.71 -8.46
CA ALA A 74 -11.17 1.87 -8.79
C ALA A 74 -12.48 2.65 -9.08
N ALA A 75 -12.46 3.98 -9.09
CA ALA A 75 -13.66 4.81 -9.25
C ALA A 75 -14.30 4.68 -10.65
N ASP A 76 -13.52 4.34 -11.67
CA ASP A 76 -13.99 4.11 -13.04
C ASP A 76 -13.57 2.74 -13.58
N GLU A 77 -14.08 2.40 -14.77
CA GLU A 77 -13.91 1.09 -15.38
C GLU A 77 -12.46 0.75 -15.70
N LEU A 78 -11.70 1.69 -16.29
CA LEU A 78 -10.31 1.45 -16.66
C LEU A 78 -9.45 1.23 -15.41
N GLY A 79 -9.66 2.04 -14.37
CA GLY A 79 -8.95 1.87 -13.11
C GLY A 79 -9.31 0.57 -12.38
N ARG A 80 -10.57 0.10 -12.45
CA ARG A 80 -10.94 -1.24 -11.97
C ARG A 80 -10.23 -2.35 -12.73
N LEU A 81 -10.23 -2.29 -14.07
CA LEU A 81 -9.51 -3.28 -14.89
C LEU A 81 -8.02 -3.30 -14.55
N ALA A 82 -7.42 -2.12 -14.38
CA ALA A 82 -6.02 -1.97 -14.01
C ALA A 82 -5.68 -2.60 -12.66
N LEU A 83 -6.50 -2.33 -11.64
CA LEU A 83 -6.33 -2.92 -10.32
C LEU A 83 -6.63 -4.42 -10.31
N SER A 84 -7.58 -4.88 -11.11
CA SER A 84 -7.91 -6.31 -11.26
C SER A 84 -6.79 -7.10 -11.92
N ALA A 85 -5.81 -6.47 -12.57
CA ALA A 85 -4.59 -7.14 -13.03
C ALA A 85 -3.57 -7.37 -11.90
N ILE A 86 -3.66 -6.64 -10.77
CA ILE A 86 -2.75 -6.81 -9.64
C ILE A 86 -2.98 -8.18 -9.00
N ALA A 87 -1.91 -8.98 -8.96
CA ALA A 87 -1.89 -10.27 -8.30
C ALA A 87 -1.74 -10.13 -6.78
N VAL A 88 -0.93 -9.17 -6.31
CA VAL A 88 -0.69 -8.93 -4.88
C VAL A 88 -0.20 -7.49 -4.64
N VAL A 89 -0.59 -6.93 -3.49
CA VAL A 89 -0.05 -5.69 -2.94
C VAL A 89 0.89 -6.04 -1.78
N GLU A 90 2.16 -5.69 -1.89
CA GLU A 90 3.19 -5.92 -0.86
C GLU A 90 3.49 -4.62 -0.11
N ILE A 91 3.06 -4.51 1.14
CA ILE A 91 3.24 -3.31 1.97
C ILE A 91 4.56 -3.39 2.72
N GLY A 92 5.37 -2.35 2.58
CA GLY A 92 6.65 -2.20 3.24
C GLY A 92 7.82 -2.93 2.56
N ALA A 93 7.60 -3.41 1.33
CA ALA A 93 8.57 -4.16 0.54
C ALA A 93 9.52 -3.27 -0.27
N ALA A 94 9.23 -1.98 -0.40
CA ALA A 94 10.04 -1.00 -1.11
C ALA A 94 10.03 0.37 -0.39
N PRO A 95 11.05 1.22 -0.58
CA PRO A 95 11.06 2.57 -0.02
C PRO A 95 10.10 3.54 -0.74
N MET A 96 9.73 3.22 -1.99
CA MET A 96 8.83 3.98 -2.84
C MET A 96 7.80 3.04 -3.49
N PRO A 97 6.63 3.56 -3.93
CA PRO A 97 5.70 2.78 -4.71
C PRO A 97 6.34 2.29 -6.01
N GLU A 98 6.28 0.98 -6.24
CA GLU A 98 6.78 0.35 -7.46
C GLU A 98 5.77 -0.64 -8.00
N LEU A 99 5.66 -0.67 -9.33
CA LEU A 99 4.81 -1.61 -10.06
C LEU A 99 5.67 -2.37 -11.05
N TRP A 100 5.54 -3.69 -11.05
CA TRP A 100 6.25 -4.52 -12.01
C TRP A 100 5.53 -5.84 -12.27
N LYS A 101 5.94 -6.52 -13.35
CA LYS A 101 5.48 -7.87 -13.69
C LYS A 101 6.49 -8.90 -13.21
N GLU A 102 6.08 -9.77 -12.30
CA GLU A 102 6.80 -10.99 -11.96
C GLU A 102 6.42 -12.12 -12.94
N PRO A 103 7.37 -12.97 -13.39
CA PRO A 103 7.04 -14.14 -14.19
C PRO A 103 6.09 -15.10 -13.44
N PRO A 104 5.15 -15.78 -14.12
CA PRO A 104 4.94 -15.76 -15.58
C PRO A 104 4.07 -14.61 -16.12
N ASP A 105 3.26 -13.92 -15.30
CA ASP A 105 2.55 -12.66 -15.68
C ASP A 105 1.81 -12.05 -14.48
N ARG A 106 2.49 -11.92 -13.34
CA ARG A 106 1.91 -11.44 -12.08
C ARG A 106 2.27 -9.98 -11.88
N LEU A 107 1.30 -9.08 -12.00
CA LEU A 107 1.51 -7.67 -11.65
C LEU A 107 1.54 -7.52 -10.12
N VAL A 108 2.61 -6.94 -9.59
CA VAL A 108 2.81 -6.70 -8.16
C VAL A 108 2.91 -5.21 -7.90
N LEU A 109 2.14 -4.74 -6.92
CA LEU A 109 2.29 -3.39 -6.36
C LEU A 109 3.07 -3.48 -5.06
N ARG A 110 4.29 -2.92 -5.05
CA ARG A 110 5.05 -2.72 -3.82
C ARG A 110 4.72 -1.35 -3.27
N ALA A 111 4.09 -1.32 -2.11
CA ALA A 111 3.77 -0.10 -1.39
C ALA A 111 4.82 0.16 -0.30
N PRO A 112 5.13 1.44 0.01
CA PRO A 112 6.04 1.79 1.09
C PRO A 112 5.46 1.45 2.47
N ARG A 113 6.29 1.59 3.52
CA ARG A 113 5.86 1.42 4.92
C ARG A 113 5.07 2.62 5.44
N VAL A 114 5.33 3.80 4.88
CA VAL A 114 4.75 5.10 5.23
C VAL A 114 4.21 5.77 3.98
N PRO A 115 3.23 6.69 4.09
CA PRO A 115 2.81 7.51 2.96
C PRO A 115 4.01 8.26 2.35
N THR A 116 4.06 8.32 1.02
CA THR A 116 5.02 9.12 0.27
C THR A 116 4.27 9.98 -0.75
N ASP A 117 4.88 11.08 -1.19
CA ASP A 117 4.29 11.94 -2.23
C ASP A 117 4.11 11.22 -3.58
N ALA A 118 4.79 10.09 -3.77
CA ALA A 118 4.66 9.23 -4.94
C ALA A 118 3.48 8.24 -4.82
N PHE A 119 2.93 8.00 -3.63
CA PHE A 119 1.81 7.08 -3.43
C PHE A 119 0.47 7.81 -3.62
N THR A 120 0.18 8.19 -4.86
CA THR A 120 -1.03 8.93 -5.22
C THR A 120 -1.73 8.30 -6.42
N ILE A 121 -3.01 8.64 -6.62
CA ILE A 121 -3.77 8.22 -7.81
C ILE A 121 -3.07 8.69 -9.08
N ALA A 122 -2.62 9.95 -9.12
CA ALA A 122 -2.00 10.56 -10.29
C ALA A 122 -0.68 9.87 -10.71
N THR A 123 0.05 9.29 -9.76
CA THR A 123 1.29 8.55 -10.03
C THR A 123 1.02 7.08 -10.34
N LEU A 124 0.20 6.40 -9.52
CA LEU A 124 0.01 4.96 -9.62
C LEU A 124 -0.87 4.55 -10.80
N ARG A 125 -1.92 5.31 -11.11
CA ARG A 125 -2.85 4.93 -12.18
C ARG A 125 -2.17 4.87 -13.55
N PRO A 126 -1.45 5.91 -14.03
CA PRO A 126 -0.77 5.81 -15.31
C PRO A 126 0.33 4.73 -15.33
N ALA A 127 0.95 4.44 -14.18
CA ALA A 127 1.94 3.37 -14.07
C ALA A 127 1.30 1.98 -14.18
N LEU A 128 0.12 1.77 -13.61
CA LEU A 128 -0.67 0.55 -13.75
C LEU A 128 -1.11 0.35 -15.20
N GLU A 129 -1.70 1.38 -15.81
CA GLU A 129 -2.23 1.33 -17.18
C GLU A 129 -1.14 1.01 -18.22
N LYS A 130 0.11 1.46 -18.00
CA LYS A 130 1.27 1.13 -18.86
C LYS A 130 1.68 -0.35 -18.81
N LEU A 131 1.25 -1.08 -17.78
CA LEU A 131 1.62 -2.47 -17.55
C LEU A 131 0.47 -3.42 -17.90
N LEU A 132 -0.70 -2.92 -18.32
CA LEU A 132 -1.75 -3.74 -18.92
C LEU A 132 -1.39 -4.08 -20.36
#